data_AF-A0A962SKY9-F1
#
_entry.id   AF-A0A962SKY9-F1
#
_cell.length_a   1.000
_cell.length_b   1.000
_cell.length_c   1.000
_cell.angle_alpha   90.00
_cell.angle_beta   90.00
_cell.angle_gamma   90.00
#
_symmetry.space_group_name_H-M   'P 1'
#
loop_
_entity.id
_entity.type
_entity.pdbx_description
1 polymer ?
#
loop_
_entity_poly.entity_id
_entity_poly.type
_entity_poly.pdbx_seq_one_letter_code
_entity_poly.pdbx_strand_id
1 'polypeptide(L)'
;MNIRAIVSGALLQVLVALVMLFILRLSADGGVGAPRLLTLSALLSVAGFHAARQCREAGLLHGMLAGLLGGALLAVAVALTPRDQSGAALLQVAADKRTILLLVICGLWGATGGLFADIARAAHARRAQRRSMRRQEPDG
;
A
#
# COMPACT_ATOMS: atom_id res chain seq x y z
N MET A 1 -12.24 -14.47 -5.71
CA MET A 1 -11.62 -13.48 -4.80
C MET A 1 -10.54 -14.18 -3.98
N ASN A 2 -9.27 -13.77 -4.07
CA ASN A 2 -8.16 -14.50 -3.44
C ASN A 2 -7.81 -13.88 -2.07
N ILE A 3 -8.41 -14.42 -1.00
CA ILE A 3 -8.28 -13.88 0.38
C ILE A 3 -6.81 -13.88 0.84
N ARG A 4 -6.03 -14.89 0.46
CA ARG A 4 -4.61 -14.98 0.84
C ARG A 4 -3.80 -13.79 0.31
N ALA A 5 -4.11 -13.32 -0.90
CA ALA A 5 -3.46 -12.15 -1.49
C ALA A 5 -3.79 -10.87 -0.71
N ILE A 6 -5.05 -10.71 -0.28
CA ILE A 6 -5.50 -9.56 0.52
C ILE A 6 -4.81 -9.57 1.89
N VAL A 7 -4.79 -10.71 2.57
CA VAL A 7 -4.15 -10.85 3.88
C VAL A 7 -2.64 -10.59 3.80
N SER A 8 -1.96 -11.17 2.79
CA SER A 8 -0.52 -10.93 2.61
C SER A 8 -0.21 -9.46 2.29
N GLY A 9 -1.06 -8.80 1.49
CA GLY A 9 -0.96 -7.37 1.23
C GLY A 9 -1.18 -6.53 2.48
N ALA A 10 -2.19 -6.85 3.29
CA ALA A 10 -2.46 -6.15 4.54
C ALA A 10 -1.30 -6.30 5.55
N LEU A 11 -0.72 -7.49 5.68
CA LEU A 11 0.46 -7.71 6.52
C LEU A 11 1.67 -6.93 6.01
N LEU A 12 1.89 -6.90 4.70
CA LEU A 12 2.94 -6.09 4.09
C LEU A 12 2.71 -4.59 4.33
N GLN A 13 1.46 -4.13 4.31
CA GLN A 13 1.12 -2.75 4.62
C GLN A 13 1.47 -2.38 6.07
N VAL A 14 1.14 -3.25 7.02
CA VAL A 14 1.51 -3.06 8.42
C VAL A 14 3.03 -3.02 8.58
N LEU A 15 3.75 -3.93 7.91
CA LEU A 15 5.21 -3.95 7.94
C LEU A 15 5.82 -2.64 7.39
N VAL A 16 5.35 -2.18 6.22
CA VAL A 16 5.79 -0.91 5.61
C VAL A 16 5.49 0.27 6.52
N ALA A 17 4.29 0.31 7.11
CA ALA A 17 3.91 1.35 8.05
C ALA A 17 4.84 1.36 9.27
N LEU A 18 5.15 0.20 9.86
CA LEU A 18 6.09 0.10 10.98
C LEU A 18 7.48 0.62 10.61
N VAL A 19 7.99 0.29 9.42
CA VAL A 19 9.26 0.82 8.90
C VAL A 19 9.21 2.33 8.75
N MET A 20 8.12 2.89 8.21
CA MET A 20 7.93 4.34 8.10
C MET A 20 7.92 5.02 9.48
N LEU A 21 7.25 4.43 10.47
CA LEU A 21 7.23 4.95 11.84
C LEU A 21 8.62 4.90 12.47
N PHE A 22 9.38 3.83 12.23
CA PHE A 22 10.75 3.71 12.68
C PHE A 22 11.66 4.78 12.07
N ILE A 23 11.57 5.00 10.75
CA ILE A 23 12.31 6.07 10.05
C ILE A 23 11.95 7.45 10.60
N LEU A 24 10.67 7.70 10.85
CA LEU A 24 10.20 8.96 11.43
C LEU A 24 10.74 9.17 12.85
N ARG A 25 10.80 8.12 13.67
CA ARG A 25 11.39 8.17 15.02
C ARG A 25 12.88 8.48 14.99
N LEU A 26 13.63 7.88 14.06
CA LEU A 26 15.05 8.18 13.87
C LEU A 26 15.30 9.60 13.32
N SER A 27 14.30 10.23 12.74
CA SER A 27 14.42 11.54 12.08
C SER A 27 13.88 12.71 12.93
N ALA A 28 13.68 12.51 14.23
CA ALA A 28 12.90 13.40 15.08
C ALA A 28 13.52 14.78 15.35
N ASP A 29 14.76 15.05 14.94
CA ASP A 29 15.48 16.28 15.29
C ASP A 29 15.04 17.55 14.51
N GLY A 30 14.13 17.46 13.53
CA GLY A 30 13.82 18.59 12.64
C GLY A 30 12.36 18.93 12.39
N GLY A 31 11.41 18.27 13.05
CA GLY A 31 9.98 18.40 12.74
C GLY A 31 9.60 17.69 11.44
N VAL A 32 8.48 16.96 11.47
CA VAL A 32 8.03 16.16 10.33
C VAL A 32 7.20 17.05 9.40
N GLY A 33 7.82 17.58 8.35
CA GLY A 33 7.13 18.39 7.34
C GLY A 33 6.07 17.60 6.56
N ALA A 34 4.94 18.26 6.24
CA ALA A 34 3.85 17.68 5.45
C ALA A 34 4.29 17.01 4.12
N PRO A 35 5.25 17.56 3.35
CA PRO A 35 5.74 16.90 2.15
C PRO A 35 6.36 15.53 2.42
N ARG A 36 7.10 15.39 3.52
CA ARG A 36 7.78 14.14 3.90
C ARG A 36 6.79 13.05 4.29
N LEU A 37 5.69 13.42 4.96
CA LEU A 37 4.59 12.51 5.27
C LEU A 37 3.89 12.00 4.00
N LEU A 38 3.66 12.88 3.03
CA LEU A 38 3.06 12.49 1.76
C LEU A 38 3.96 11.51 1.00
N THR A 39 5.27 11.79 0.89
CA THR A 39 6.24 10.90 0.25
C THR A 39 6.32 9.54 0.94
N LEU A 40 6.36 9.52 2.29
CA LEU A 40 6.37 8.27 3.04
C LEU A 40 5.04 7.51 2.86
N SER A 41 3.89 8.20 2.83
CA SER A 41 2.59 7.55 2.61
C SER A 41 2.48 6.86 1.26
N ALA A 42 3.17 7.34 0.22
CA ALA A 42 3.19 6.71 -1.09
C ALA A 42 3.78 5.28 -1.07
N LEU A 43 4.66 4.96 -0.11
CA LEU A 43 5.20 3.62 0.09
C LEU A 43 4.10 2.59 0.41
N LEU A 44 2.96 3.02 0.97
CA LEU A 44 1.82 2.15 1.24
C LEU A 44 1.25 1.53 -0.05
N SER A 45 1.48 2.15 -1.21
CA SER A 45 1.09 1.61 -2.51
C SER A 45 1.75 0.26 -2.82
N VAL A 46 2.91 -0.02 -2.23
CA VAL A 46 3.64 -1.29 -2.44
C VAL A 46 2.80 -2.48 -1.98
N ALA A 47 2.08 -2.34 -0.87
CA ALA A 47 1.19 -3.38 -0.36
C ALA A 47 0.03 -3.67 -1.34
N GLY A 48 -0.59 -2.60 -1.87
CA GLY A 48 -1.63 -2.70 -2.88
C GLY A 48 -1.14 -3.36 -4.17
N PHE A 49 0.05 -2.99 -4.64
CA PHE A 49 0.69 -3.57 -5.81
C PHE A 49 1.01 -5.06 -5.60
N HIS A 50 1.55 -5.42 -4.44
CA HIS A 50 1.87 -6.81 -4.10
C HIS A 50 0.61 -7.68 -4.05
N ALA A 51 -0.44 -7.22 -3.35
CA ALA A 51 -1.73 -7.91 -3.29
C ALA A 51 -2.30 -8.13 -4.69
N ALA A 52 -2.29 -7.07 -5.51
CA ALA A 52 -2.80 -7.14 -6.87
C ALA A 52 -2.00 -8.07 -7.77
N ARG A 53 -0.67 -8.16 -7.64
CA ARG A 53 0.17 -9.08 -8.42
C ARG A 53 -0.11 -10.55 -8.15
N GLN A 54 -0.51 -10.89 -6.93
CA GLN A 54 -0.88 -12.26 -6.56
C GLN A 54 -2.28 -12.67 -7.06
N CYS A 55 -3.05 -11.71 -7.58
CA CYS A 55 -4.37 -11.96 -8.15
C CYS A 55 -4.30 -12.01 -9.68
N ARG A 56 -5.06 -12.95 -10.25
CA ARG A 56 -5.24 -13.04 -11.71
C ARG A 56 -6.10 -11.89 -12.25
N GLU A 57 -7.06 -11.42 -11.47
CA GLU A 57 -8.07 -10.44 -11.88
C GLU A 57 -8.37 -9.42 -10.77
N ALA A 58 -8.95 -8.28 -11.17
CA ALA A 58 -9.38 -7.18 -10.29
C ALA A 58 -8.27 -6.67 -9.35
N GLY A 59 -7.12 -6.29 -9.91
CA GLY A 59 -5.96 -5.81 -9.13
C GLY A 59 -6.29 -4.60 -8.27
N LEU A 60 -6.98 -3.61 -8.83
CA LEU A 60 -7.46 -2.44 -8.10
C LEU A 60 -8.25 -2.78 -6.83
N LEU A 61 -9.25 -3.67 -6.93
CA LEU A 61 -10.09 -4.05 -5.80
C LEU A 61 -9.29 -4.79 -4.72
N HIS A 62 -8.42 -5.72 -5.11
CA HIS A 62 -7.58 -6.45 -4.15
C HIS A 62 -6.57 -5.52 -3.47
N GLY A 63 -6.01 -4.55 -4.20
CA GLY A 63 -5.14 -3.53 -3.64
C GLY A 63 -5.86 -2.63 -2.65
N MET A 64 -7.08 -2.18 -2.99
CA MET A 64 -7.92 -1.36 -2.11
C MET A 64 -8.28 -2.10 -0.82
N LEU A 65 -8.73 -3.36 -0.93
CA LEU A 65 -9.10 -4.18 0.23
C LEU A 65 -7.89 -4.49 1.12
N ALA A 66 -6.73 -4.80 0.53
CA ALA A 66 -5.49 -4.96 1.28
C ALA A 66 -5.10 -3.67 2.01
N GLY A 67 -5.27 -2.53 1.34
CA GLY A 67 -5.06 -1.20 1.91
C GLY A 67 -5.95 -0.91 3.10
N LEU A 68 -7.25 -1.09 2.95
CA LEU A 68 -8.23 -0.88 4.02
C LEU A 68 -7.97 -1.81 5.21
N LEU A 69 -7.72 -3.10 4.95
CA LEU A 69 -7.47 -4.08 5.99
C LEU A 69 -6.15 -3.78 6.73
N GLY A 70 -5.09 -3.44 6.01
CA GLY A 70 -3.81 -3.03 6.61
C GLY A 70 -3.94 -1.74 7.43
N GLY A 71 -4.69 -0.75 6.93
CA GLY A 71 -5.00 0.48 7.66
C GLY A 71 -5.82 0.23 8.93
N ALA A 72 -6.79 -0.68 8.88
CA ALA A 72 -7.58 -1.07 10.05
C ALA A 72 -6.71 -1.76 11.11
N LEU A 73 -5.86 -2.70 10.70
CA LEU A 73 -4.90 -3.35 11.61
C LEU A 73 -3.95 -2.34 12.25
N LEU A 74 -3.46 -1.37 11.47
CA LEU A 74 -2.60 -0.30 11.99
C LEU A 74 -3.36 0.58 13.00
N ALA A 75 -4.60 0.95 12.71
CA ALA A 75 -5.44 1.72 13.63
C ALA A 75 -5.66 0.98 14.96
N VAL A 76 -5.92 -0.33 14.89
CA VAL A 76 -6.04 -1.18 16.09
C VAL A 76 -4.72 -1.24 16.86
N ALA A 77 -3.59 -1.46 16.18
CA ALA A 77 -2.28 -1.51 16.83
C ALA A 77 -1.93 -0.18 17.54
N VAL A 78 -2.25 0.96 16.91
CA VAL A 78 -2.05 2.28 17.52
C VAL A 78 -2.99 2.49 18.71
N ALA A 79 -4.26 2.08 18.61
CA ALA A 79 -5.24 2.20 19.70
C ALA A 79 -4.86 1.37 20.94
N LEU A 80 -4.17 0.24 20.73
CA LEU A 80 -3.69 -0.63 21.82
C LEU A 80 -2.39 -0.15 22.47
N THR A 81 -1.73 0.87 21.92
CA THR A 81 -0.47 1.39 22.48
C THR A 81 -0.75 2.35 23.64
N PRO A 82 -0.18 2.15 24.84
CA PRO A 82 -0.41 3.02 26.00
C PRO A 82 -0.08 4.48 25.70
N ARG A 83 -1.00 5.37 26.10
CA ARG A 83 -0.96 6.83 25.88
C ARG A 83 0.31 7.51 26.40
N ASP A 84 0.96 6.90 27.39
CA ASP A 84 2.01 7.53 28.18
C ASP A 84 3.44 7.36 27.60
N GLN A 85 3.65 6.48 26.60
CA GLN A 85 5.00 6.23 26.04
C GLN A 85 5.26 6.83 24.65
N SER A 86 4.30 7.54 24.07
CA SER A 86 4.38 7.99 22.68
C SER A 86 4.32 9.50 22.57
N GLY A 87 5.49 10.13 22.55
CA GLY A 87 5.66 11.53 22.18
C GLY A 87 4.85 11.92 20.93
N ALA A 88 3.80 12.69 21.18
CA ALA A 88 3.06 13.67 20.38
C ALA A 88 2.70 13.45 18.89
N ALA A 89 3.41 12.69 18.07
CA ALA A 89 3.17 12.69 16.61
C ALA A 89 2.20 11.59 16.11
N LEU A 90 2.27 10.39 16.69
CA LEU A 90 1.45 9.24 16.29
C LEU A 90 0.11 9.18 17.02
N LEU A 91 0.10 9.61 18.28
CA LEU A 91 -1.09 9.59 19.12
C LEU A 91 -2.07 10.74 18.81
N GLN A 92 -1.58 11.85 18.24
CA GLN A 92 -2.41 12.90 17.63
C GLN A 92 -3.10 12.47 16.33
N VAL A 93 -2.66 11.40 15.67
CA VAL A 93 -3.30 10.85 14.46
C VAL A 93 -4.43 9.88 14.81
N ALA A 94 -4.48 9.36 16.03
CA ALA A 94 -5.50 8.39 16.48
C ALA A 94 -6.75 9.02 17.12
N ALA A 95 -6.75 10.33 17.40
CA ALA A 95 -7.87 10.98 18.09
C ALA A 95 -9.03 11.37 17.12
N ASP A 96 -10.06 10.52 17.12
CA ASP A 96 -11.49 10.71 16.81
C ASP A 96 -12.03 11.25 15.47
N LYS A 97 -11.21 11.76 14.54
CA LYS A 97 -11.66 11.97 13.13
C LYS A 97 -10.67 11.47 12.09
N ARG A 98 -9.48 11.08 12.55
CA ARG A 98 -8.32 10.78 11.71
C ARG A 98 -8.13 9.29 11.42
N THR A 99 -8.80 8.38 12.14
CA THR A 99 -8.84 6.96 11.79
C THR A 99 -9.52 6.72 10.45
N ILE A 100 -10.63 7.42 10.19
CA ILE A 100 -11.31 7.40 8.88
C ILE A 100 -10.38 7.94 7.81
N LEU A 101 -9.68 9.05 8.07
CA LEU A 101 -8.70 9.61 7.13
C LEU A 101 -7.56 8.63 6.85
N LEU A 102 -7.06 7.92 7.87
CA LEU A 102 -6.03 6.89 7.74
C LEU A 102 -6.52 5.72 6.88
N LEU A 103 -7.75 5.25 7.11
CA LEU A 103 -8.37 4.21 6.29
C LEU A 103 -8.54 4.67 4.84
N VAL A 104 -8.97 5.91 4.61
CA VAL A 104 -9.10 6.49 3.27
C VAL A 104 -7.75 6.57 2.57
N ILE A 105 -6.71 7.07 3.24
CA ILE A 105 -5.34 7.15 2.69
C ILE A 105 -4.81 5.75 2.38
N CYS A 106 -4.99 4.80 3.31
CA CYS A 106 -4.55 3.42 3.14
C CYS A 106 -5.29 2.72 1.99
N GLY A 107 -6.60 2.91 1.89
CA GLY A 107 -7.43 2.37 0.80
C GLY A 107 -7.09 3.00 -0.54
N LEU A 108 -6.85 4.32 -0.58
CA LEU A 108 -6.47 5.06 -1.78
C LEU A 108 -5.13 4.56 -2.32
N TRP A 109 -4.07 4.55 -1.49
CA TRP A 109 -2.77 4.06 -1.91
C TRP A 109 -2.79 2.57 -2.25
N GLY A 110 -3.57 1.77 -1.52
CA GLY A 110 -3.83 0.38 -1.86
C GLY A 110 -4.44 0.21 -3.26
N ALA A 111 -5.46 1.01 -3.59
CA ALA A 111 -6.09 1.02 -4.91
C ALA A 111 -5.11 1.49 -6.00
N THR A 112 -4.32 2.55 -5.73
CA THR A 112 -3.29 3.06 -6.63
C THR A 112 -2.24 1.99 -6.94
N GLY A 113 -1.75 1.28 -5.93
CA GLY A 113 -0.84 0.14 -6.11
C GLY A 113 -1.46 -0.97 -6.95
N GLY A 114 -2.74 -1.28 -6.69
CA GLY A 114 -3.48 -2.28 -7.46
C GLY A 114 -3.66 -1.92 -8.93
N LEU A 115 -3.94 -0.64 -9.21
CA LEU A 115 -4.03 -0.10 -10.57
C LEU A 115 -2.70 -0.21 -11.33
N PHE A 116 -1.58 0.11 -10.67
CA PHE A 116 -0.26 -0.05 -11.29
C PHE A 116 0.06 -1.51 -11.65
N ALA A 117 -0.37 -2.48 -10.82
CA ALA A 117 -0.22 -3.89 -11.13
C ALA A 117 -1.06 -4.31 -12.35
N ASP A 118 -2.29 -3.79 -12.47
CA ASP A 118 -3.14 -4.01 -13.66
C ASP A 118 -2.49 -3.43 -14.93
N ILE A 119 -1.96 -2.21 -14.87
CA ILE A 119 -1.27 -1.57 -15.99
C ILE A 119 -0.02 -2.37 -16.38
N ALA A 120 0.78 -2.80 -15.41
CA ALA A 120 1.98 -3.60 -15.66
C ALA A 120 1.63 -4.91 -16.36
N ARG A 121 0.58 -5.61 -15.90
CA ARG A 121 0.07 -6.82 -16.56
C ARG A 121 -0.33 -6.57 -18.01
N ALA A 122 -1.11 -5.52 -18.26
CA ALA A 122 -1.54 -5.17 -19.60
C ALA A 122 -0.34 -4.86 -20.52
N ALA A 123 0.67 -4.16 -20.00
CA ALA A 123 1.91 -3.89 -20.73
C ALA A 123 2.69 -5.17 -21.06
N HIS A 124 2.78 -6.12 -20.11
CA HIS A 124 3.43 -7.41 -20.34
C HIS A 124 2.68 -8.28 -21.36
N ALA A 125 1.34 -8.33 -21.30
CA ALA A 125 0.52 -9.06 -22.26
C ALA A 125 0.71 -8.50 -23.68
N ARG A 126 0.68 -7.17 -23.85
CA ARG A 126 0.93 -6.50 -25.14
C ARG A 126 2.33 -6.81 -25.68
N ARG A 127 3.36 -6.84 -24.82
CA ARG A 127 4.73 -7.18 -25.22
C ARG A 127 4.86 -8.65 -25.64
N ALA A 128 4.19 -9.57 -24.95
CA ALA A 128 4.18 -10.98 -25.31
C ALA A 128 3.51 -11.21 -26.67
N GLN A 129 2.38 -10.53 -26.93
CA GLN A 129 1.64 -10.61 -28.18
C GLN A 129 2.44 -10.04 -29.37
N ARG A 130 3.17 -8.94 -29.17
CA ARG A 130 4.09 -8.39 -30.19
C ARG A 130 5.23 -9.35 -30.53
N ARG A 131 5.74 -10.09 -29.54
CA ARG A 131 6.82 -11.09 -29.75
C ARG A 131 6.32 -12.33 -30.48
N SER A 132 5.08 -12.77 -30.24
CA SER A 132 4.51 -13.90 -30.98
C SER A 132 4.21 -13.54 -32.44
N MET A 133 3.73 -12.33 -32.72
CA MET A 133 3.52 -11.86 -34.10
C MET A 133 4.84 -11.77 -34.89
N ARG A 134 5.91 -11.23 -34.30
CA ARG A 134 7.24 -11.17 -34.96
C ARG A 134 7.89 -12.54 -35.22
N ARG A 135 7.47 -13.60 -34.50
CA ARG A 135 7.94 -14.98 -34.76
C ARG A 135 7.13 -15.68 -35.84
N GLN A 136 6.01 -15.10 -36.28
CA GLN A 136 5.13 -15.66 -37.30
C GLN A 136 5.32 -15.00 -38.67
N GLU A 137 6.13 -13.94 -38.78
CA GLU A 137 6.67 -13.53 -40.09
C GLU A 137 7.64 -14.62 -40.54
N PRO A 138 7.27 -15.45 -41.54
CA PRO A 138 8.22 -16.37 -42.14
C PRO A 138 9.27 -15.52 -42.86
N ASP A 139 10.54 -15.86 -42.68
CA ASP A 139 11.62 -15.32 -43.50
C ASP A 139 11.27 -15.63 -44.97
N GLY A 140 10.78 -14.62 -45.68
CA GLY A 140 10.47 -14.65 -47.11
C GLY A 140 11.69 -14.32 -47.94
#